data_AF-W2TVM0-F1
#
_entry.id   AF-W2TVM0-F1
#
_cell.length_a   1.000
_cell.length_b   1.000
_cell.length_c   1.000
_cell.angle_alpha   90.00
_cell.angle_beta   90.00
_cell.angle_gamma   90.00
#
_symmetry.space_group_name_H-M   'P 1'
#
loop_
_entity.id
_entity.type
_entity.pdbx_description
1 polymer ?
#
loop_
_entity_poly.entity_id
_entity_poly.type
_entity_poly.pdbx_seq_one_letter_code
_entity_poly.pdbx_strand_id
1 'polypeptide(L)'
;MDSTEQTCNRELQLDESGGDDAGQTTLPLSRVKTIIATVPDALPPSSEALFCVAKGAELFIEHLVKNVAKQYGEHIDYDEVAEYVQENDELEYLHDFFPRRLTYEVALNHVKAREEE
;
A
#
# COMPACT_ATOMS: atom_id res chain seq x y z
N MET A 1 -40.34 -13.15 -16.53
CA MET A 1 -40.59 -13.64 -15.15
C MET A 1 -40.41 -15.14 -15.26
N ASP A 2 -39.20 -15.67 -15.21
CA ASP A 2 -38.30 -15.64 -14.06
C ASP A 2 -36.84 -15.72 -14.55
N SER A 3 -35.97 -14.90 -13.98
CA SER A 3 -34.54 -14.80 -14.29
C SER A 3 -33.78 -14.89 -12.97
N THR A 4 -33.27 -16.07 -12.66
CA THR A 4 -32.59 -16.43 -11.41
C THR A 4 -31.89 -17.76 -11.75
N GLU A 5 -30.58 -17.99 -11.67
CA GLU A 5 -29.42 -17.32 -11.10
C GLU A 5 -28.22 -17.73 -11.96
N GLN A 6 -27.44 -16.76 -12.44
CA GLN A 6 -26.14 -17.03 -13.03
C GLN A 6 -25.10 -16.77 -11.94
N THR A 7 -24.86 -17.77 -11.09
CA THR A 7 -23.69 -17.83 -10.21
C THR A 7 -22.42 -17.75 -11.06
N CYS A 8 -21.83 -16.55 -11.11
CA CYS A 8 -20.54 -16.31 -11.73
C CYS A 8 -19.45 -16.89 -10.82
N ASN A 9 -19.20 -18.20 -10.95
CA ASN A 9 -17.93 -18.79 -10.55
C ASN A 9 -16.90 -18.41 -11.63
N ARG A 10 -16.34 -17.20 -11.54
CA ARG A 10 -15.14 -16.84 -12.31
C ARG A 10 -13.95 -17.12 -11.42
N GLU A 11 -13.38 -18.30 -11.63
CA GLU A 11 -12.09 -18.71 -11.07
C GLU A 11 -11.09 -17.56 -11.18
N LEU A 12 -10.51 -17.18 -10.05
CA LEU A 12 -9.35 -16.29 -9.97
C LEU A 12 -8.18 -17.01 -10.66
N GLN A 13 -8.11 -16.89 -11.98
CA GLN A 13 -6.90 -17.19 -12.73
C GLN A 13 -5.84 -16.17 -12.32
N LEU A 14 -5.06 -16.55 -11.31
CA LEU A 14 -3.73 -15.98 -11.11
C LEU A 14 -2.97 -16.26 -12.40
N ASP A 15 -2.73 -15.22 -13.18
CA ASP A 15 -1.81 -15.24 -14.30
C ASP A 15 -0.41 -15.56 -13.76
N GLU A 16 -0.07 -16.85 -13.71
CA GLU A 16 1.29 -17.33 -13.50
C GLU A 16 2.08 -17.18 -14.80
N SER A 17 2.25 -15.94 -15.25
CA SER A 17 3.30 -15.57 -16.20
C SER A 17 4.63 -15.53 -15.46
N GLY A 18 5.11 -16.71 -15.05
CA GLY A 18 6.42 -16.93 -14.46
C GLY A 18 7.53 -16.71 -15.49
N GLY A 19 7.84 -15.46 -15.77
CA GLY A 19 9.14 -15.08 -16.31
C GLY A 19 10.18 -15.18 -15.20
N ASP A 20 11.36 -15.71 -15.51
CA ASP A 20 12.49 -15.88 -14.60
C ASP A 20 13.02 -14.53 -14.05
N ASP A 21 12.27 -13.88 -13.15
CA ASP A 21 12.62 -12.61 -12.46
C ASP A 21 13.32 -12.86 -11.12
N ALA A 22 13.64 -14.12 -10.79
CA ALA A 22 14.17 -14.54 -9.49
C ALA A 22 15.51 -13.88 -9.09
N GLY A 23 16.16 -13.14 -10.01
CA GLY A 23 17.41 -12.41 -9.76
C GLY A 23 17.38 -10.91 -10.04
N GLN A 24 16.24 -10.31 -10.37
CA GLN A 24 16.15 -8.88 -10.75
C GLN A 24 15.13 -8.15 -9.88
N THR A 25 15.35 -6.87 -9.58
CA THR A 25 14.37 -6.01 -8.88
C THR A 25 13.84 -4.97 -9.84
N THR A 26 12.53 -4.70 -9.77
CA THR A 26 11.91 -3.57 -10.47
C THR A 26 12.30 -2.25 -9.83
N LEU A 27 12.41 -2.22 -8.49
CA LEU A 27 12.87 -1.04 -7.77
C LEU A 27 14.40 -0.88 -7.93
N PRO A 28 14.89 0.33 -8.26
CA PRO A 28 16.32 0.58 -8.42
C PRO A 28 17.04 0.53 -7.08
N LEU A 29 17.96 -0.43 -6.91
CA LEU A 29 18.69 -0.66 -5.65
C LEU A 29 19.43 0.58 -5.12
N SER A 30 19.91 1.46 -6.00
CA SER A 30 20.55 2.73 -5.59
C SER A 30 19.59 3.66 -4.84
N ARG A 31 18.32 3.72 -5.25
CA ARG A 31 17.28 4.49 -4.56
C ARG A 31 16.91 3.85 -3.23
N VAL A 32 16.72 2.52 -3.22
CA VAL A 32 16.43 1.76 -1.99
C VAL A 32 17.53 2.01 -0.95
N LYS A 33 18.80 1.92 -1.36
CA LYS A 33 19.94 2.20 -0.47
C LYS A 33 19.92 3.63 0.08
N THR A 34 19.60 4.60 -0.76
CA THR A 34 19.51 6.01 -0.35
C THR A 34 18.40 6.23 0.67
N ILE A 35 17.24 5.59 0.48
CA ILE A 35 16.10 5.67 1.41
C ILE A 35 16.46 5.02 2.76
N ILE A 36 17.06 3.83 2.76
CA ILE A 36 17.50 3.18 4.01
C ILE A 36 18.48 4.08 4.79
N ALA A 37 19.37 4.79 4.08
CA ALA A 37 20.35 5.68 4.69
C ALA A 37 19.75 6.96 5.30
N THR A 38 18.47 7.28 5.07
CA THR A 38 17.82 8.41 5.76
C THR A 38 17.46 8.08 7.20
N VAL A 39 17.46 6.80 7.58
CA VAL A 39 17.21 6.37 8.96
C VAL A 39 18.46 6.66 9.80
N PRO A 40 18.34 7.40 10.92
CA PRO A 40 19.48 7.72 11.77
C PRO A 40 20.11 6.44 12.33
N ASP A 41 21.44 6.42 12.41
CA ASP A 41 22.25 5.31 12.93
C ASP A 41 22.08 3.96 12.18
N ALA A 42 21.53 3.98 10.96
CA ALA A 42 21.39 2.78 10.16
C ALA A 42 22.75 2.23 9.69
N LEU A 43 22.98 0.94 9.93
CA LEU A 43 24.13 0.23 9.37
C LEU A 43 23.96 0.03 7.85
N PRO A 44 25.00 0.23 7.03
CA PRO A 44 24.92 -0.05 5.60
C PRO A 44 24.53 -1.51 5.32
N PRO A 45 23.47 -1.79 4.55
CA PRO A 45 23.05 -3.15 4.25
C PRO A 45 24.05 -3.85 3.31
N SER A 46 24.14 -5.18 3.41
CA SER A 46 24.83 -5.99 2.39
C SER A 46 24.07 -5.93 1.05
N SER A 47 24.70 -6.39 -0.03
CA SER A 47 24.07 -6.44 -1.35
C SER A 47 22.83 -7.34 -1.36
N GLU A 48 22.90 -8.48 -0.69
CA GLU A 48 21.80 -9.45 -0.55
C GLU A 48 20.66 -8.86 0.28
N ALA A 49 20.99 -8.21 1.40
CA ALA A 49 19.99 -7.53 2.23
C ALA A 49 19.27 -6.42 1.45
N LEU A 50 20.02 -5.63 0.66
CA LEU A 50 19.46 -4.58 -0.18
C LEU A 50 18.50 -5.16 -1.25
N PHE A 51 18.86 -6.28 -1.86
CA PHE A 51 18.00 -6.99 -2.80
C PHE A 51 16.72 -7.50 -2.12
N CYS A 52 16.84 -8.15 -0.95
CA CYS A 52 15.69 -8.64 -0.19
C CYS A 52 14.73 -7.52 0.21
N VAL A 53 15.24 -6.37 0.66
CA VAL A 53 14.41 -5.21 1.00
C VAL A 53 13.69 -4.68 -0.24
N ALA A 54 14.38 -4.58 -1.37
CA ALA A 54 13.76 -4.15 -2.63
C ALA A 54 12.64 -5.10 -3.07
N LYS A 55 12.88 -6.43 -3.03
CA LYS A 55 11.84 -7.43 -3.32
C LYS A 55 10.70 -7.42 -2.32
N GLY A 56 11.00 -7.27 -1.04
CA GLY A 56 9.98 -7.15 0.00
C GLY A 56 9.07 -5.94 -0.24
N ALA A 57 9.63 -4.79 -0.61
CA ALA A 57 8.86 -3.59 -0.95
C ALA A 57 7.97 -3.77 -2.18
N GLU A 58 8.46 -4.45 -3.23
CA GLU A 58 7.66 -4.79 -4.42
C GLU A 58 6.44 -5.64 -4.05
N LEU A 59 6.68 -6.75 -3.35
CA LEU A 59 5.63 -7.67 -2.91
C LEU A 59 4.66 -6.99 -1.95
N PHE A 60 5.16 -6.11 -1.08
CA PHE A 60 4.33 -5.34 -0.16
C PHE A 60 3.37 -4.41 -0.91
N ILE A 61 3.85 -3.65 -1.90
CA ILE A 61 3.00 -2.75 -2.69
C ILE A 61 1.92 -3.54 -3.44
N GLU A 62 2.30 -4.66 -4.06
CA GLU A 62 1.36 -5.55 -4.75
C GLU A 62 0.30 -6.10 -3.78
N HIS A 63 0.73 -6.56 -2.61
CA HIS A 63 -0.16 -7.08 -1.57
C HIS A 63 -1.13 -6.00 -1.07
N LEU A 64 -0.63 -4.80 -0.76
CA LEU A 64 -1.45 -3.68 -0.31
C LEU A 64 -2.53 -3.35 -1.34
N VAL A 65 -2.15 -3.12 -2.59
CA VAL A 65 -3.08 -2.77 -3.67
C VAL A 65 -4.12 -3.89 -3.90
N LYS A 66 -3.70 -5.15 -3.89
CA LYS A 66 -4.63 -6.29 -4.04
C LYS A 66 -5.65 -6.36 -2.91
N ASN A 67 -5.28 -6.06 -1.67
CA ASN A 67 -6.23 -6.10 -0.56
C ASN A 67 -7.17 -4.89 -0.56
N VAL A 68 -6.68 -3.70 -0.89
CA VAL A 68 -7.55 -2.52 -1.10
C VAL A 68 -8.56 -2.84 -2.20
N ALA A 69 -8.11 -3.39 -3.34
CA ALA A 69 -9.00 -3.71 -4.45
C ALA A 69 -10.02 -4.80 -4.12
N LYS A 70 -9.68 -5.77 -3.24
CA LYS A 70 -10.63 -6.76 -2.74
C LYS A 70 -11.76 -6.14 -1.91
N GLN A 71 -11.47 -5.06 -1.19
CA GLN A 71 -12.44 -4.39 -0.31
C GLN A 71 -13.26 -3.32 -1.03
N TYR A 72 -12.64 -2.52 -1.91
CA TYR A 72 -13.27 -1.35 -2.53
C TYR A 72 -13.56 -1.51 -4.04
N GLY A 73 -13.07 -2.58 -4.68
CA GLY A 73 -13.24 -2.86 -6.12
C GLY A 73 -11.97 -2.63 -6.95
N GLU A 74 -12.01 -2.94 -8.24
CA GLU A 74 -10.82 -2.87 -9.12
C GLU A 74 -10.32 -1.44 -9.42
N HIS A 75 -11.21 -0.45 -9.34
CA HIS A 75 -10.87 0.95 -9.53
C HIS A 75 -10.70 1.61 -8.16
N ILE A 76 -9.46 1.69 -7.69
CA ILE A 76 -9.10 2.31 -6.42
C ILE A 76 -8.48 3.69 -6.66
N ASP A 77 -8.88 4.66 -5.85
CA ASP A 77 -8.24 5.96 -5.75
C ASP A 77 -7.55 6.09 -4.38
N TYR A 78 -7.01 7.27 -4.09
CA TYR A 78 -6.33 7.53 -2.83
C TYR A 78 -7.23 7.34 -1.60
N ASP A 79 -8.52 7.69 -1.70
CA ASP A 79 -9.42 7.65 -0.53
C ASP A 79 -9.61 6.21 -0.05
N GLU A 80 -9.74 5.24 -0.97
CA GLU A 80 -9.85 3.82 -0.63
C GLU A 80 -8.56 3.29 0.01
N VAL A 81 -7.40 3.70 -0.50
CA VAL A 81 -6.11 3.30 0.07
C VAL A 81 -5.93 3.90 1.47
N ALA A 82 -6.23 5.18 1.63
CA ALA A 82 -6.13 5.86 2.92
C ALA A 82 -7.12 5.25 3.94
N GLU A 83 -8.36 4.98 3.53
CA GLU A 83 -9.34 4.33 4.39
C GLU A 83 -8.88 2.94 4.81
N TYR A 84 -8.45 2.11 3.86
CA TYR A 84 -7.93 0.77 4.13
C TYR A 84 -6.75 0.82 5.12
N VAL A 85 -5.78 1.70 4.90
CA VAL A 85 -4.61 1.82 5.78
C VAL A 85 -5.04 2.19 7.20
N GLN A 86 -5.93 3.19 7.36
CA GLN A 86 -6.35 3.70 8.67
C GLN A 86 -7.26 2.74 9.46
N GLU A 87 -7.94 1.80 8.78
CA GLU A 87 -8.78 0.78 9.42
C GLU A 87 -7.99 -0.47 9.88
N ASN A 88 -6.78 -0.68 9.36
CA ASN A 88 -6.00 -1.90 9.62
C ASN A 88 -4.84 -1.64 10.58
N ASP A 89 -4.94 -2.12 11.82
CA ASP A 89 -3.90 -1.97 12.85
C ASP A 89 -2.53 -2.54 12.42
N GLU A 90 -2.50 -3.58 11.56
CA GLU A 90 -1.24 -4.13 11.02
C GLU A 90 -0.47 -3.12 10.14
N LEU A 91 -1.15 -2.07 9.67
CA LEU A 91 -0.62 -0.98 8.85
C LEU A 91 -0.45 0.32 9.65
N GLU A 92 -0.47 0.28 10.99
CA GLU A 92 -0.32 1.45 11.87
C GLU A 92 0.92 2.29 11.51
N TYR A 93 2.03 1.65 11.13
CA TYR A 93 3.27 2.32 10.71
C TYR A 93 3.12 3.20 9.45
N LEU A 94 2.00 3.08 8.72
CA LEU A 94 1.65 3.88 7.56
C LEU A 94 0.63 4.99 7.86
N HIS A 95 0.03 5.03 9.05
CA HIS A 95 -1.06 5.97 9.35
C HIS A 95 -0.64 7.43 9.15
N ASP A 96 0.58 7.79 9.54
CA ASP A 96 1.10 9.15 9.38
C ASP A 96 1.37 9.53 7.92
N PHE A 97 1.50 8.54 7.04
CA PHE A 97 1.79 8.73 5.62
C PHE A 97 0.54 8.72 4.72
N PHE A 98 -0.54 8.11 5.19
CA PHE A 98 -1.81 7.99 4.46
C PHE A 98 -2.99 8.61 5.23
N PRO A 99 -2.99 9.92 5.50
CA PRO A 99 -4.10 10.57 6.21
C PRO A 99 -5.38 10.59 5.35
N ARG A 100 -6.55 10.42 5.98
CA ARG A 100 -7.84 10.63 5.30
C ARG A 100 -7.94 12.07 4.80
N ARG A 101 -8.35 12.24 3.54
CA ARG A 101 -8.59 13.58 3.00
C ARG A 101 -9.77 14.21 3.73
N LEU A 102 -9.62 15.49 4.09
CA LEU A 102 -10.67 16.29 4.67
C LEU A 102 -10.79 17.62 3.93
N THR A 103 -11.98 18.19 3.91
CA THR A 103 -12.20 19.51 3.31
C THR A 103 -11.55 20.59 4.17
N TYR A 104 -11.20 21.70 3.53
CA TYR A 104 -10.64 22.86 4.23
C TYR A 104 -11.55 23.36 5.36
N GLU A 105 -12.87 23.35 5.13
CA GLU A 105 -13.87 23.75 6.13
C GLU A 105 -13.81 22.87 7.38
N VAL A 106 -13.73 21.55 7.20
CA VAL A 106 -13.60 20.58 8.29
C VAL A 106 -12.27 20.80 9.03
N ALA A 107 -11.18 20.97 8.29
CA ALA A 107 -9.85 21.22 8.87
C ALA A 107 -9.84 22.48 9.74
N LEU A 108 -10.42 23.57 9.24
CA LEU A 108 -10.49 24.85 9.95
C LEU A 108 -11.32 24.75 11.24
N ASN A 109 -12.43 24.00 11.20
CA ASN A 109 -13.25 23.77 12.38
C ASN A 109 -12.50 22.95 13.44
N HIS A 110 -11.71 21.94 13.04
CA HIS A 110 -10.87 21.18 13.97
C HIS A 110 -9.78 22.03 14.63
N VAL A 111 -9.18 22.97 13.89
CA VAL A 111 -8.17 23.88 14.45
C VAL A 111 -8.81 24.82 15.47
N LYS A 112 -9.96 25.43 15.15
CA LYS A 112 -10.67 26.34 16.07
C LYS A 112 -11.13 25.63 17.34
N ALA A 113 -11.67 24.41 17.23
CA ALA A 113 -12.10 23.63 18.39
C ALA A 113 -10.94 23.30 19.35
N ARG A 114 -9.72 23.09 18.83
CA ARG A 114 -8.51 22.87 19.64
C ARG A 114 -7.97 24.15 20.30
N GLU A 115 -8.31 25.33 19.80
CA GLU A 115 -7.92 26.62 20.38
C GLU A 115 -8.87 27.09 21.49
N GLU A 116 -10.10 26.55 21.51
CA GLU A 116 -11.12 26.86 22.51
C GLU A 116 -11.05 25.95 23.76
N GLU A 117 -10.23 24.90 23.72
CA GLU A 117 -9.87 24.02 24.85
C GLU A 117 -8.60 24.48 25.58
#